data_AF-A0A7C7NXV4-F1
#
_entry.id   AF-A0A7C7NXV4-F1
#
_cell.length_a   1.000
_cell.length_b   1.000
_cell.length_c   1.000
_cell.angle_alpha   90.00
_cell.angle_beta   90.00
_cell.angle_gamma   90.00
#
_symmetry.space_group_name_H-M   'P 1'
#
loop_
_entity.id
_entity.type
_entity.pdbx_description
1 polymer ?
#
loop_
_entity_poly.entity_id
_entity_poly.type
_entity_poly.pdbx_seq_one_letter_code
_entity_poly.pdbx_strand_id
1 'polypeptide(L)'
;FVGLFDINQKVTLAVIKWLQIDIHNDVQIGLERIIGKPEPVMCQPADEQEEHPALLLQTDNVTQANTKIILTEKGIFSPNRKIQINGQSTPYSILANGLIDSSLDYEIFNYNLNLGS
;
A
#
# COMPACT_ATOMS: atom_id res chain seq x y z
N PHE A 1 -7.12 23.47 -17.36
CA PHE A 1 -7.30 22.86 -16.03
C PHE A 1 -6.50 23.68 -15.04
N VAL A 2 -7.15 24.29 -14.04
CA VAL A 2 -6.46 24.92 -12.91
C VAL A 2 -6.65 23.95 -11.74
N GLY A 3 -5.59 23.25 -11.35
CA GLY A 3 -5.62 22.39 -10.17
C GLY A 3 -5.66 23.26 -8.93
N LEU A 4 -6.68 23.09 -8.09
CA LEU A 4 -6.70 23.63 -6.73
C LEU A 4 -5.80 22.72 -5.88
N PHE A 5 -4.51 23.03 -5.86
CA PHE A 5 -3.58 22.40 -4.91
C PHE A 5 -3.64 23.21 -3.62
N ASP A 6 -4.51 22.79 -2.69
CA ASP A 6 -4.55 23.34 -1.34
C ASP A 6 -3.53 22.58 -0.47
N ILE A 7 -2.58 23.31 0.10
CA ILE A 7 -1.54 22.78 0.99
C ILE A 7 -2.12 22.12 2.25
N ASN A 8 -3.36 22.44 2.60
CA ASN A 8 -4.05 21.88 3.76
C ASN A 8 -4.91 20.65 3.41
N GLN A 9 -5.03 20.32 2.12
CA GLN A 9 -5.86 19.21 1.69
C GLN A 9 -5.08 17.89 1.85
N LYS A 10 -5.71 16.91 2.52
CA LYS A 10 -5.11 15.59 2.72
C LYS A 10 -4.85 14.93 1.35
N VAL A 11 -3.61 14.50 1.14
CA VAL A 11 -3.22 13.73 -0.04
C VAL A 11 -4.09 12.47 -0.13
N THR A 12 -4.64 12.23 -1.30
CA THR A 12 -5.48 11.06 -1.60
C THR A 12 -4.82 10.23 -2.68
N LEU A 13 -4.83 8.91 -2.51
CA LEU A 13 -4.34 7.96 -3.52
C LEU A 13 -5.51 7.45 -4.36
N ALA A 14 -5.32 7.40 -5.68
CA ALA A 14 -6.28 6.81 -6.61
C ALA A 14 -5.55 6.11 -7.76
N VAL A 15 -6.17 5.07 -8.30
CA VAL A 15 -5.71 4.31 -9.46
C VAL A 15 -6.59 4.65 -10.65
N ILE A 16 -5.95 4.86 -11.80
CA ILE A 16 -6.66 5.03 -13.07
C ILE A 16 -6.79 3.65 -13.72
N LYS A 17 -8.03 3.19 -13.89
CA LYS A 17 -8.37 1.98 -14.65
C LYS A 17 -8.75 2.39 -16.06
N TRP A 18 -7.80 2.30 -16.99
CA TRP A 18 -8.05 2.57 -18.41
C TRP A 18 -8.93 1.49 -19.04
N LEU A 19 -8.62 0.23 -18.75
CA LEU A 19 -9.40 -0.96 -19.10
C LEU A 19 -8.87 -2.13 -18.24
N GLN A 20 -9.56 -2.44 -17.14
CA GLN A 20 -9.20 -3.56 -16.27
C GLN A 20 -10.26 -4.65 -16.40
N ILE A 21 -9.83 -5.90 -16.53
CA ILE A 21 -10.68 -7.08 -16.34
C ILE A 21 -10.32 -7.66 -14.98
N ASP A 22 -11.28 -7.74 -14.07
CA ASP A 22 -11.04 -8.28 -12.74
C ASP A 22 -11.12 -9.81 -12.69
N ILE A 23 -10.94 -10.37 -11.48
CA ILE A 23 -10.98 -11.82 -11.25
C ILE A 23 -12.35 -12.46 -11.50
N HIS A 24 -13.41 -11.66 -11.60
CA HIS A 24 -14.78 -12.09 -11.90
C HIS A 24 -15.13 -11.89 -13.38
N ASN A 25 -14.16 -11.50 -14.19
CA ASN A 25 -14.31 -11.23 -15.62
C ASN A 25 -15.20 -10.01 -15.91
N ASP A 26 -15.33 -9.10 -14.94
CA ASP A 26 -16.02 -7.83 -15.11
C ASP A 26 -15.05 -6.77 -15.67
N VAL A 27 -15.55 -5.95 -16.59
CA VAL A 27 -14.81 -4.85 -17.19
C VAL A 27 -14.99 -3.59 -16.34
N GLN A 28 -13.88 -3.06 -15.83
CA GLN A 28 -13.84 -1.85 -15.02
C GLN A 28 -13.07 -0.73 -15.73
N ILE A 29 -13.64 0.48 -15.74
CA ILE A 29 -13.05 1.70 -16.30
C ILE A 29 -13.34 2.87 -15.36
N GLY A 30 -12.33 3.71 -15.08
CA GLY A 30 -12.51 4.94 -14.32
C GLY A 30 -11.41 5.20 -13.29
N LEU A 31 -11.76 5.91 -12.22
CA LEU A 31 -10.88 6.22 -11.10
C LEU A 31 -11.33 5.44 -9.87
N GLU A 32 -10.45 4.62 -9.31
CA GLU A 32 -10.66 3.97 -8.02
C GLU A 32 -9.86 4.68 -6.94
N ARG A 33 -10.52 5.12 -5.88
CA ARG A 33 -9.85 5.72 -4.73
C ARG A 33 -9.41 4.62 -3.77
N ILE A 34 -8.13 4.64 -3.40
CA ILE A 34 -7.61 3.78 -2.32
C ILE A 34 -7.80 4.51 -0.99
N ILE A 35 -8.44 3.83 -0.03
CA ILE A 35 -8.74 4.40 1.28
C ILE A 35 -7.48 4.38 2.16
N GLY A 36 -7.22 5.51 2.83
CA GLY A 36 -6.11 5.69 3.75
C GLY A 36 -5.26 6.91 3.38
N LYS A 37 -4.48 7.38 4.36
CA LYS A 37 -3.47 8.41 4.14
C LYS A 37 -2.20 7.72 3.61
N PRO A 38 -1.76 8.02 2.38
CA PRO A 38 -0.53 7.44 1.85
C PRO A 38 0.69 8.09 2.50
N GLU A 39 1.60 7.25 2.98
CA GLU A 39 2.89 7.65 3.54
C GLU A 39 4.00 6.94 2.76
N PRO A 40 4.91 7.69 2.11
CA PRO A 40 6.04 7.09 1.41
C PRO A 40 7.03 6.50 2.41
N VAL A 41 7.46 5.27 2.15
CA VAL A 41 8.41 4.52 2.97
C VAL A 41 9.38 3.75 2.07
N MET A 42 10.51 3.37 2.63
CA MET A 42 11.37 2.33 2.06
C MET A 42 11.08 1.03 2.81
N CYS A 43 10.88 -0.06 2.08
CA CYS A 43 10.64 -1.37 2.65
C CYS A 43 11.73 -2.36 2.23
N GLN A 44 12.11 -3.21 3.16
CA GLN A 44 13.14 -4.22 2.96
C GLN A 44 12.60 -5.57 3.43
N PRO A 45 12.50 -6.59 2.57
CA PRO A 45 12.22 -7.94 3.02
C PRO A 45 13.31 -8.39 4.00
N ALA A 46 12.93 -9.03 5.11
CA ALA A 46 13.88 -9.35 6.18
C ALA A 46 15.07 -10.24 5.74
N ASP A 47 14.91 -11.01 4.66
CA ASP A 47 15.93 -11.92 4.13
C ASP A 47 16.75 -11.31 2.98
N GLU A 48 16.50 -10.03 2.64
CA GLU A 48 17.13 -9.34 1.51
C GLU A 48 17.84 -8.08 1.98
N GLN A 49 18.85 -7.63 1.22
CA GLN A 49 19.61 -6.41 1.53
C GLN A 49 19.11 -5.17 0.80
N GLU A 50 18.28 -5.34 -0.22
CA GLU A 50 17.80 -4.26 -1.07
C GLU A 50 16.56 -3.60 -0.47
N GLU A 51 16.54 -2.27 -0.51
CA GLU A 51 15.38 -1.47 -0.12
C GLU A 51 14.56 -1.10 -1.35
N HIS A 52 13.24 -1.16 -1.22
CA HIS A 52 12.30 -0.85 -2.27
C HIS A 52 11.36 0.27 -1.84
N PRO A 53 10.99 1.20 -2.74
CA PRO A 53 9.99 2.20 -2.42
C PRO A 53 8.61 1.54 -2.25
N ALA A 54 7.84 2.04 -1.29
CA ALA A 54 6.47 1.62 -1.05
C ALA A 54 5.60 2.76 -0.52
N LEU A 55 4.29 2.54 -0.55
CA LEU A 55 3.32 3.40 0.11
C LEU A 55 2.63 2.64 1.23
N LEU A 56 2.77 3.14 2.45
CA LEU A 56 2.03 2.66 3.59
C LEU A 56 0.73 3.46 3.69
N LEU A 57 -0.42 2.81 3.78
CA LEU A 57 -1.69 3.49 3.98
C LEU A 57 -2.25 3.15 5.36
N GLN A 58 -2.57 4.22 6.10
CA GLN A 58 -3.22 4.14 7.40
C GLN A 58 -4.58 4.82 7.32
N THR A 59 -5.60 4.20 7.92
CA THR A 59 -6.95 4.78 8.03
C THR A 59 -7.21 5.20 9.47
N ASP A 60 -7.74 6.41 9.64
CA ASP A 60 -8.16 6.95 10.94
C ASP A 60 -9.54 6.37 11.37
N ASN A 61 -10.26 5.71 10.46
CA ASN A 61 -11.62 5.24 10.69
C ASN A 61 -11.65 3.80 11.24
N VAL A 62 -12.09 3.67 12.50
CA VAL A 62 -12.18 2.41 13.26
C VAL A 62 -13.26 1.45 12.75
N THR A 63 -14.22 1.93 11.96
CA THR A 63 -15.40 1.16 11.50
C THR A 63 -15.16 0.32 10.24
N GLN A 64 -14.13 0.62 9.45
CA GLN A 64 -13.68 -0.23 8.35
C GLN A 64 -12.44 -0.96 8.86
N ALA A 65 -12.60 -2.22 9.23
CA ALA A 65 -11.56 -3.08 9.80
C ALA A 65 -10.15 -2.72 9.30
N ASN A 66 -9.35 -2.12 10.18
CA ASN A 66 -7.90 -1.95 10.12
C ASN A 66 -7.28 -2.23 8.73
N THR A 67 -7.56 -1.40 7.72
CA THR A 67 -6.96 -1.57 6.39
C THR A 67 -5.58 -0.90 6.40
N LYS A 68 -4.71 -1.48 7.23
CA LYS A 68 -3.27 -1.31 7.17
C LYS A 68 -2.82 -2.04 5.93
N ILE A 69 -2.64 -1.29 4.85
CA ILE A 69 -2.17 -1.83 3.58
C ILE A 69 -0.83 -1.21 3.20
N ILE A 70 -0.02 -2.00 2.52
CA ILE A 70 1.20 -1.55 1.88
C ILE A 70 1.09 -1.81 0.39
N LEU A 71 1.37 -0.77 -0.40
CA LEU A 71 1.52 -0.88 -1.85
C LEU A 71 3.01 -0.97 -2.18
N THR A 72 3.36 -1.98 -2.95
CA THR A 72 4.74 -2.27 -3.35
C THR A 72 4.82 -2.47 -4.85
N GLU A 73 6.03 -2.41 -5.38
CA GLU A 73 6.31 -2.93 -6.71
C GLU A 73 5.94 -4.42 -6.81
N LYS A 74 5.51 -4.82 -8.00
CA LYS A 74 5.07 -6.19 -8.25
C LYS A 74 6.23 -7.19 -8.14
N GLY A 75 5.99 -8.29 -7.45
CA GLY A 75 6.89 -9.46 -7.46
C GLY A 75 8.06 -9.36 -6.50
N ILE A 76 8.16 -8.27 -5.72
CA ILE A 76 9.20 -8.10 -4.70
C ILE A 76 8.80 -8.75 -3.37
N PHE A 77 7.51 -8.72 -3.03
CA PHE A 77 7.00 -9.16 -1.73
C PHE A 77 6.06 -10.35 -1.85
N SER A 78 5.94 -11.10 -0.75
CA SER A 78 5.04 -12.25 -0.65
C SER A 78 4.30 -12.27 0.69
N PRO A 79 3.11 -12.92 0.76
CA PRO A 79 2.40 -13.11 2.02
C PRO A 79 3.24 -13.87 3.06
N ASN A 80 2.98 -13.60 4.33
CA ASN A 80 3.68 -14.13 5.51
C ASN A 80 5.16 -13.73 5.63
N ARG A 81 5.60 -12.74 4.85
CA ARG A 81 6.97 -12.23 4.94
C ARG A 81 7.06 -11.06 5.93
N LYS A 82 8.13 -11.05 6.72
CA LYS A 82 8.46 -9.90 7.57
C LYS A 82 9.10 -8.83 6.70
N ILE A 83 8.60 -7.61 6.81
CA ILE A 83 9.06 -6.45 6.05
C ILE A 83 9.53 -5.41 7.05
N GLN A 84 10.76 -4.96 6.91
CA GLN A 84 11.29 -3.82 7.64
C GLN A 84 10.88 -2.54 6.92
N ILE A 85 10.37 -1.57 7.67
CA ILE A 85 9.94 -0.26 7.19
C ILE A 85 10.94 0.78 7.67
N ASN A 86 11.57 1.44 6.71
CA ASN A 86 12.53 2.52 6.87
C ASN A 86 11.93 3.83 6.31
N GLY A 87 12.40 4.98 6.80
CA GLY A 87 11.91 6.31 6.36
C GLY A 87 10.97 7.03 7.34
N GLN A 88 10.60 6.40 8.46
CA GLN A 88 10.06 7.11 9.63
C GLN A 88 11.16 7.35 10.69
N SER A 89 10.86 8.11 11.75
CA SER A 89 11.84 8.43 12.81
C SER A 89 12.51 7.21 13.42
N THR A 90 11.82 6.07 13.42
CA THR A 90 12.31 4.81 13.97
C THR A 90 11.91 3.66 13.04
N PRO A 91 12.87 2.87 12.54
CA PRO A 91 12.56 1.66 11.79
C PRO A 91 11.72 0.69 12.60
N TYR A 92 10.75 0.06 11.97
CA TYR A 92 9.91 -0.97 12.59
C TYR A 92 9.60 -2.09 11.60
N SER A 93 9.09 -3.21 12.10
CA SER A 93 8.73 -4.34 11.26
C SER A 93 7.23 -4.52 11.16
N ILE A 94 6.78 -4.91 9.98
CA ILE A 94 5.42 -5.37 9.72
C ILE A 94 5.44 -6.81 9.22
N LEU A 95 4.33 -7.51 9.38
CA LEU A 95 4.09 -8.81 8.77
C LEU A 95 3.02 -8.63 7.69
N ALA A 96 3.37 -8.93 6.43
CA ALA A 96 2.38 -8.98 5.35
C ALA A 96 1.53 -10.24 5.56
N ASN A 97 0.21 -10.12 5.75
CA ASN A 97 -0.62 -11.30 6.03
C ASN A 97 -1.13 -11.98 4.75
N GLY A 98 -1.34 -11.21 3.68
CA GLY A 98 -2.05 -11.64 2.49
C GLY A 98 -2.06 -10.60 1.39
N LEU A 99 -2.10 -11.09 0.16
CA LEU A 99 -2.28 -10.29 -1.05
C LEU A 99 -3.77 -9.91 -1.17
N ILE A 100 -4.06 -8.62 -1.25
CA ILE A 100 -5.39 -8.08 -1.49
C ILE A 100 -5.63 -7.95 -2.98
N ASP A 101 -4.68 -7.35 -3.69
CA ASP A 101 -4.78 -7.04 -5.12
C ASP A 101 -3.41 -7.11 -5.77
N SER A 102 -3.40 -7.49 -7.05
CA SER A 102 -2.20 -7.65 -7.86
C SER A 102 -2.47 -7.14 -9.25
N SER A 103 -1.88 -5.98 -9.57
CA SER A 103 -1.97 -5.33 -10.87
C SER A 103 -0.73 -5.68 -11.71
N LEU A 104 -0.57 -5.01 -12.86
CA LEU A 104 0.64 -5.06 -13.69
C LEU A 104 1.83 -4.41 -12.98
N ASP A 105 1.60 -3.27 -12.33
CA ASP A 105 2.68 -2.40 -11.83
C ASP A 105 2.87 -2.48 -10.32
N TYR A 106 1.85 -2.87 -9.57
CA TYR A 106 1.87 -2.87 -8.11
C TYR A 106 1.13 -4.05 -7.51
N GLU A 107 1.44 -4.32 -6.25
CA GLU A 107 0.73 -5.26 -5.40
C GLU A 107 0.30 -4.58 -4.10
N ILE A 108 -0.85 -4.99 -3.59
CA ILE A 108 -1.41 -4.49 -2.33
C ILE A 108 -1.46 -5.63 -1.33
N PHE A 109 -0.80 -5.46 -0.19
CA PHE A 109 -0.85 -6.43 0.91
C PHE A 109 -1.52 -5.82 2.12
N ASN A 110 -2.28 -6.61 2.87
CA ASN A 110 -2.60 -6.27 4.25
C ASN A 110 -1.40 -6.55 5.16
N TYR A 111 -1.27 -5.78 6.24
CA TYR A 111 -0.20 -6.02 7.21
C TYR A 111 -0.65 -5.85 8.65
N ASN A 112 0.06 -6.56 9.54
CA ASN A 112 0.01 -6.33 10.97
C ASN A 112 1.30 -5.64 11.44
N LEU A 113 1.16 -4.76 12.43
CA LEU A 113 2.35 -4.22 13.12
C LEU A 113 2.98 -5.35 13.93
N ASN A 114 4.23 -5.67 13.64
CA ASN A 114 5.02 -6.55 14.47
C ASN A 114 5.91 -5.68 15.37
N LEU A 115 5.31 -5.19 16.46
CA LEU A 115 6.05 -4.56 17.55
C LEU A 115 6.81 -5.69 18.25
N GLY A 116 8.03 -5.96 17.81
CA GLY A 116 8.83 -7.06 18.33
C GLY A 116 8.94 -7.02 19.85
N SER A 117 8.81 -8.19 20.46
CA SER A 117 9.25 -8.55 21.83
C SER A 117 10.75 -8.75 21.89
#